data_AF-A0AAE2JK61-F1
#
_entry.id   AF-A0AAE2JK61-F1
#
_cell.length_a   1.000
_cell.length_b   1.000
_cell.length_c   1.000
_cell.angle_alpha   90.00
_cell.angle_beta   90.00
_cell.angle_gamma   90.00
#
_symmetry.space_group_name_H-M   'P 1'
#
loop_
_entity.id
_entity.type
_entity.pdbx_description
1 polymer ?
#
loop_
_entity_poly.entity_id
_entity_poly.type
_entity_poly.pdbx_seq_one_letter_code
_entity_poly.pdbx_strand_id
1 'polypeptide(L)' 'MTHATKTWLVFSAIGFIFSLAIISLFEALPSIRFISDEGIIFGVMCSSMGFALKRLESNNQK' A
#
# COMPACT_ATOMS: atom_id res chain seq x y z
N MET A 1 12.01 17.17 -9.25
CA MET A 1 11.12 16.28 -8.47
C MET A 1 11.70 16.18 -7.07
N THR A 2 10.95 16.51 -6.01
CA THR A 2 11.49 16.53 -4.64
C THR A 2 11.65 15.10 -4.11
N HIS A 3 12.54 14.91 -3.12
CA HIS A 3 12.79 13.61 -2.50
C HIS A 3 11.51 13.00 -1.89
N ALA A 4 10.63 13.84 -1.37
CA ALA A 4 9.31 13.47 -0.89
C ALA A 4 8.42 12.92 -2.00
N THR A 5 8.32 13.60 -3.16
CA THR A 5 7.52 13.12 -4.30
C THR A 5 8.02 11.77 -4.81
N LYS A 6 9.33 11.57 -4.89
CA LYS A 6 9.92 10.29 -5.33
C LYS A 6 9.58 9.15 -4.34
N THR A 7 9.69 9.42 -3.04
CA THR A 7 9.37 8.43 -1.99
C THR A 7 7.90 8.07 -2.01
N TRP A 8 7.03 9.08 -2.12
CA TRP A 8 5.58 8.90 -2.21
C TRP A 8 5.17 8.07 -3.43
N LEU A 9 5.78 8.34 -4.60
CA LEU A 9 5.50 7.60 -5.83
C LEU A 9 5.90 6.13 -5.72
N VAL A 10 7.06 5.84 -5.14
CA VAL A 10 7.54 4.46 -4.92
C VAL A 10 6.60 3.70 -3.97
N PHE A 11 6.21 4.32 -2.85
CA PHE A 11 5.30 3.68 -1.90
C PHE A 11 3.89 3.50 -2.46
N SER A 12 3.39 4.42 -3.29
CA SER A 12 2.11 4.23 -4.00
C SER A 12 2.19 3.08 -5.00
N ALA A 13 3.28 2.98 -5.77
CA ALA A 13 3.46 1.87 -6.71
C ALA A 13 3.52 0.51 -5.99
N ILE A 14 4.26 0.44 -4.87
CA ILE A 14 4.32 -0.76 -4.03
C ILE A 14 2.95 -1.11 -3.48
N GLY A 15 2.24 -0.14 -2.90
CA GLY A 15 0.89 -0.33 -2.37
C GLY A 15 -0.07 -0.87 -3.43
N PHE A 16 -0.03 -0.32 -4.65
CA PHE A 16 -0.86 -0.76 -5.76
C PHE A 16 -0.58 -2.21 -6.18
N ILE A 17 0.69 -2.59 -6.30
CA ILE A 17 1.09 -3.97 -6.64
C ILE A 17 0.60 -4.95 -5.56
N PHE A 18 0.74 -4.60 -4.28
CA PHE A 18 0.24 -5.42 -3.18
C PHE A 18 -1.28 -5.54 -3.21
N SER A 19 -2.01 -4.45 -3.49
CA SER A 19 -3.47 -4.50 -3.62
C SER A 19 -3.90 -5.47 -4.71
N LEU A 20 -3.28 -5.40 -5.90
CA LEU A 20 -3.58 -6.32 -7.00
C LEU A 20 -3.24 -7.78 -6.65
N ALA A 21 -2.10 -8.02 -6.00
CA ALA A 21 -1.71 -9.37 -5.58
C ALA A 21 -2.71 -9.96 -4.57
N ILE A 22 -3.17 -9.14 -3.63
CA ILE A 22 -4.15 -9.56 -2.61
C ILE A 22 -5.50 -9.87 -3.26
N ILE A 23 -6.01 -8.98 -4.13
CA ILE A 23 -7.26 -9.21 -4.85
C ILE A 23 -7.18 -10.49 -5.69
N SER A 24 -6.10 -10.65 -6.46
CA SER A 24 -5.90 -11.81 -7.35
C SER A 24 -5.77 -13.12 -6.55
N LEU A 25 -5.11 -13.09 -5.39
CA LEU A 25 -5.03 -14.24 -4.49
C LEU A 25 -6.43 -14.64 -3.96
N PHE A 26 -7.27 -13.66 -3.63
CA PHE A 26 -8.60 -13.94 -3.12
C PHE A 26 -9.61 -14.33 -4.20
N GLU A 27 -9.44 -13.83 -5.42
CA GLU A 27 -10.19 -14.31 -6.58
C GLU A 27 -9.90 -15.81 -6.84
N ALA A 28 -8.66 -16.25 -6.62
CA ALA A 28 -8.29 -17.66 -6.70
C ALA A 28 -8.77 -18.52 -5.51
N LEU A 29 -9.20 -17.90 -4.41
CA LEU A 29 -9.68 -18.54 -3.17
C LEU A 29 -11.15 -18.20 -2.91
N PRO A 30 -12.10 -18.86 -3.62
CA PRO A 30 -13.53 -18.52 -3.58
C PRO A 30 -14.19 -18.72 -2.21
N SER A 31 -13.51 -19.37 -1.24
CA SER A 31 -14.01 -19.51 0.13
C SER A 31 -13.93 -18.22 0.95
N ILE A 32 -13.08 -17.26 0.56
CA ILE A 32 -12.88 -16.01 1.28
C ILE A 32 -13.47 -14.88 0.43
N ARG A 33 -14.73 -14.52 0.69
CA ARG A 33 -15.38 -13.37 0.03
C ARG A 33 -15.15 -12.11 0.87
N PHE A 34 -14.44 -11.15 0.30
CA PHE A 34 -14.36 -9.81 0.87
C PHE A 34 -15.65 -9.04 0.61
N ILE A 35 -15.94 -8.09 1.50
CA ILE A 35 -17.10 -7.21 1.39
C ILE A 35 -16.90 -6.19 0.25
N SER A 36 -15.67 -5.73 0.01
CA SER A 36 -15.34 -4.78 -1.05
C SER A 36 -13.84 -4.83 -1.41
N ASP A 37 -13.55 -4.90 -2.71
CA ASP A 37 -12.20 -4.79 -3.26
C ASP A 37 -11.59 -3.39 -3.02
N GLU A 38 -12.44 -2.36 -3.01
CA GLU A 38 -12.04 -0.98 -2.72
C GLU A 38 -11.52 -0.85 -1.28
N GLY A 39 -12.12 -1.61 -0.35
CA GLY A 39 -11.66 -1.67 1.04
C GLY A 39 -10.26 -2.26 1.18
N ILE A 40 -9.93 -3.29 0.39
CA ILE A 40 -8.58 -3.87 0.36
C ILE A 40 -7.58 -2.86 -0.20
N ILE A 41 -7.90 -2.22 -1.33
CA ILE A 41 -7.04 -1.22 -1.95
C ILE A 41 -6.78 -0.06 -0.97
N PHE A 42 -7.84 0.45 -0.34
CA PHE A 42 -7.74 1.54 0.63
C PHE A 42 -6.90 1.14 1.85
N GLY A 43 -7.12 -0.05 2.40
CA GLY A 43 -6.35 -0.57 3.54
C GLY A 43 -4.87 -0.69 3.22
N VAL A 44 -4.52 -1.32 2.10
CA VAL A 44 -3.12 -1.51 1.67
C VAL A 44 -2.44 -0.17 1.40
N MET A 45 -3.12 0.77 0.72
CA MET A 45 -2.57 2.10 0.47
C MET A 45 -2.34 2.88 1.77
N CYS A 46 -3.28 2.85 2.71
CA CYS A 46 -3.13 3.48 4.02
C CYS A 46 -1.97 2.88 4.81
N SER A 47 -1.82 1.54 4.84
CA SER A 47 -0.69 0.88 5.50
C SER A 47 0.65 1.24 4.86
N SER A 48 0.70 1.29 3.53
CA SER A 48 1.90 1.65 2.76
C SER A 48 2.33 3.10 3.04
N MET A 49 1.37 4.02 3.04
CA MET A 49 1.60 5.43 3.36
C MET A 49 2.02 5.62 4.83
N GLY A 50 1.37 4.94 5.78
CA GLY A 50 1.73 4.97 7.19
C GLY A 50 3.15 4.46 7.43
N PHE A 51 3.55 3.38 6.74
CA PHE A 51 4.92 2.89 6.80
C PHE A 51 5.93 3.89 6.20
N ALA A 52 5.58 4.52 5.07
CA ALA A 52 6.40 5.56 4.45
C ALA A 52 6.62 6.75 5.38
N LEU A 53 5.56 7.24 6.04
CA LEU A 53 5.63 8.34 7.01
C LEU A 53 6.52 7.99 8.20
N LYS A 54 6.36 6.80 8.79
CA LYS A 54 7.22 6.33 9.88
C LYS A 54 8.69 6.25 9.47
N ARG A 55 8.97 5.81 8.24
CA ARG A 55 10.34 5.75 7.69
C ARG A 55 10.93 7.16 7.46
N LEU A 56 10.10 8.11 7.06
CA LEU A 56 10.49 9.52 6.86
C LEU A 56 10.80 10.22 8.18
N GLU A 57 9.99 9.99 9.21
CA GLU A 57 10.25 10.46 10.57
C GLU A 57 11.57 9.90 11.12
N SER A 58 11.78 8.59 10.98
CA SER A 58 13.03 7.94 11.41
C SER A 58 14.28 8.45 10.67
N ASN A 59 14.16 8.90 9.42
CA ASN A 59 15.29 9.45 8.66
C ASN A 59 15.59 10.91 9.01
N ASN A 60 14.61 11.68 9.51
CA ASN A 60 14.81 13.06 9.99
C ASN A 60 15.38 13.13 11.41
N GLN A 61 15.35 12.02 12.16
CA GLN A 61 15.90 11.91 13.52
C GLN A 61 17.38 11.46 13.55
N LYS A 62 18.04 11.31 12.39
CA LYS A 62 19.40 10.79 12.24
C LYS A 62 20.30 11.80 11.55
#